data_AF-A0A3D5YZI6-F1
#
_entry.id   AF-A0A3D5YZI6-F1
#
_cell.length_a   1.000
_cell.length_b   1.000
_cell.length_c   1.000
_cell.angle_alpha   90.00
_cell.angle_beta   90.00
_cell.angle_gamma   90.00
#
_symmetry.space_group_name_H-M   'P 1'
#
loop_
_entity.id
_entity.type
_entity.pdbx_description
1 polymer ?
#
loop_
_entity_poly.entity_id
_entity_poly.type
_entity_poly.pdbx_seq_one_letter_code
_entity_poly.pdbx_strand_id
1 'polypeptide(L)'
;MPAFESERNIEFNLHYQINKWVEALRSEPSITESDSEELKSHLLDLIDELKMAGLDDEEAFWVASKRMGNSIEWKADYEEANKPLIQMRKSLFILAGVMAYFLLYYFIKASSKLLFIILLMQKTDGSIAIDWIKRFFTGVHFAVILFVVSIFVLDKKAVSFVENIKMKPKNTLLLLFIAIVLGVTDTCLFPVAKNLAGQDLSLRSDLIHVYLYFDYSFPLIICVGFIILYFRYYKKTKI
;
A
#
# COMPACT_ATOMS: atom_id res chain seq x y z
N MET A 1 19.05 -36.65 62.33
CA MET A 1 18.21 -35.62 61.72
C MET A 1 18.96 -35.07 60.51
N PRO A 2 18.57 -35.39 59.26
CA PRO A 2 19.16 -34.74 58.10
C PRO A 2 18.47 -33.39 57.87
N ALA A 3 19.27 -32.39 57.53
CA ALA A 3 18.82 -31.06 57.15
C ALA A 3 18.13 -31.11 55.78
N PHE A 4 16.96 -30.48 55.68
CA PHE A 4 16.27 -30.21 54.43
C PHE A 4 17.19 -29.44 53.50
N GLU A 5 17.47 -30.01 52.32
CA GLU A 5 18.03 -29.28 51.20
C GLU A 5 17.06 -28.17 50.81
N SER A 6 17.50 -26.92 50.90
CA SER A 6 16.75 -25.78 50.38
C SER A 6 16.61 -25.93 48.87
N GLU A 7 15.38 -26.10 48.37
CA GLU A 7 15.05 -25.96 46.96
C GLU A 7 15.63 -24.63 46.46
N ARG A 8 16.57 -24.72 45.51
CA ARG A 8 17.09 -23.54 44.82
C ARG A 8 15.94 -22.95 44.00
N ASN A 9 15.37 -21.86 44.49
CA ASN A 9 14.46 -21.02 43.73
C ASN A 9 15.28 -20.36 42.60
N ILE A 10 15.29 -21.00 41.43
CA ILE A 10 15.91 -20.46 40.23
C ILE A 10 14.97 -19.37 39.75
N GLU A 11 15.34 -18.10 39.97
CA GLU A 11 14.57 -16.94 39.53
C GLU A 11 14.22 -17.07 38.02
N PHE A 12 12.93 -17.02 37.71
CA PHE A 12 12.43 -17.17 36.36
C PHE A 12 12.93 -16.02 35.47
N ASN A 13 13.65 -16.36 34.40
CA ASN A 13 14.14 -15.35 33.45
C ASN A 13 13.19 -15.23 32.25
N LEU A 14 12.29 -14.24 32.33
CA LEU A 14 11.29 -13.97 31.29
C LEU A 14 11.92 -13.75 29.90
N HIS A 15 13.00 -12.99 29.81
CA HIS A 15 13.64 -12.68 28.53
C HIS A 15 14.21 -13.93 27.86
N TYR A 16 14.87 -14.80 28.64
CA TYR A 16 15.36 -16.09 28.16
C TYR A 16 14.23 -16.96 27.63
N GLN A 17 13.11 -17.02 28.34
CA GLN A 17 11.96 -17.84 27.97
C GLN A 17 11.25 -17.34 26.71
N ILE A 18 11.14 -16.02 26.54
CA ILE A 18 10.64 -15.40 25.29
C ILE A 18 11.57 -15.75 24.12
N ASN A 19 12.89 -15.59 24.28
CA ASN A 19 13.83 -15.90 23.20
C ASN A 19 13.75 -17.38 22.80
N LYS A 20 13.70 -18.29 23.79
CA LYS A 20 13.53 -19.73 23.55
C LYS A 20 12.23 -20.04 22.81
N TRP A 21 11.14 -19.36 23.15
CA TRP A 21 9.87 -19.51 22.46
C TRP A 21 9.94 -19.05 21.00
N VAL A 22 10.58 -17.90 20.73
CA VAL A 22 10.79 -17.39 19.36
C VAL A 22 11.70 -18.32 18.54
N GLU A 23 12.77 -18.85 19.15
CA GLU A 23 13.65 -19.83 18.51
C GLU A 23 12.90 -21.10 18.11
N ALA A 24 11.99 -21.58 18.96
CA ALA A 24 11.14 -22.72 18.64
C ALA A 24 10.23 -22.42 17.44
N LEU A 25 9.66 -21.22 17.33
CA LEU A 25 8.87 -20.82 16.16
C LEU A 25 9.70 -20.77 14.87
N ARG A 26 10.90 -20.18 14.93
CA ARG A 26 11.80 -20.09 13.78
C ARG A 26 12.32 -21.43 13.30
N SER A 27 12.23 -22.47 14.13
CA SER A 27 12.58 -23.84 13.73
C SER A 27 11.55 -24.47 12.79
N GLU A 28 10.33 -23.91 12.70
CA GLU A 28 9.30 -24.38 11.77
C GLU A 28 9.51 -23.76 10.37
N PRO A 29 9.68 -24.57 9.31
CA PRO A 29 9.97 -24.05 7.96
C PRO A 29 8.88 -23.17 7.34
N SER A 30 7.63 -23.29 7.83
CA SER A 30 6.51 -22.50 7.34
C SER A 30 6.42 -21.11 7.97
N ILE A 31 7.16 -20.85 9.06
CA ILE A 31 7.16 -19.57 9.77
C ILE A 31 8.32 -18.72 9.24
N THR A 32 8.02 -17.55 8.69
CA THR A 32 9.05 -16.59 8.26
C THR A 32 9.59 -15.80 9.45
N GLU A 33 10.72 -15.11 9.26
CA GLU A 33 11.25 -14.19 10.27
C GLU A 33 10.23 -13.12 10.67
N SER A 34 9.50 -12.56 9.69
CA SER A 34 8.44 -11.59 9.94
C SER A 34 7.30 -12.16 10.78
N ASP A 35 6.88 -13.39 10.50
CA ASP A 35 5.82 -14.06 11.27
C ASP A 35 6.28 -14.26 12.73
N SER A 36 7.55 -14.63 12.92
CA SER A 36 8.11 -14.83 14.26
C SER A 36 8.17 -13.53 15.09
N GLU A 37 8.45 -12.39 14.45
CA GLU A 37 8.45 -11.09 15.14
C GLU A 37 7.03 -10.59 15.43
N GLU A 38 6.06 -10.81 14.53
CA GLU A 38 4.65 -10.49 14.78
C GLU A 38 4.09 -11.30 15.97
N LEU A 39 4.33 -12.61 15.97
CA LEU A 39 3.91 -13.49 17.06
C LEU A 39 4.59 -13.14 18.39
N LYS A 40 5.86 -12.74 18.36
CA LYS A 40 6.58 -12.22 19.53
C LYS A 40 5.95 -10.94 20.06
N SER A 41 5.58 -10.00 19.19
CA SER A 41 4.89 -8.76 19.59
C SER A 41 3.58 -9.08 20.31
N HIS A 42 2.76 -9.98 19.74
CA HIS A 42 1.51 -10.40 20.37
C HIS A 42 1.71 -11.12 21.70
N LEU A 43 2.75 -11.95 21.81
CA LEU A 43 3.10 -12.60 23.08
C LEU A 43 3.46 -11.56 24.16
N LEU A 44 4.26 -10.55 23.80
CA LEU A 44 4.64 -9.46 24.71
C LEU A 44 3.43 -8.65 25.16
N ASP A 45 2.53 -8.28 24.23
CA ASP A 45 1.30 -7.56 24.54
C ASP A 45 0.43 -8.34 25.55
N LEU A 46 0.28 -9.66 25.34
CA LEU A 46 -0.47 -10.53 26.25
C LEU A 46 0.20 -10.67 27.62
N ILE A 47 1.53 -10.75 27.68
CA ILE A 47 2.27 -10.80 28.94
C ILE A 47 2.05 -9.51 29.72
N ASP A 48 2.16 -8.35 29.07
CA ASP A 48 1.94 -7.06 29.70
C ASP A 48 0.50 -6.92 30.23
N GLU A 49 -0.50 -7.36 29.45
CA GLU A 49 -1.90 -7.42 29.90
C GLU A 49 -2.11 -8.29 31.15
N LEU A 50 -1.48 -9.46 31.20
CA LEU A 50 -1.58 -10.39 32.31
C LEU A 50 -0.85 -9.88 33.56
N LYS A 51 0.30 -9.22 33.38
CA LYS A 51 1.02 -8.54 34.47
C LYS A 51 0.21 -7.39 35.04
N MET A 52 -0.46 -6.61 34.19
CA MET A 52 -1.40 -5.57 34.63
C MET A 52 -2.59 -6.15 35.41
N ALA A 53 -2.99 -7.39 35.10
CA ALA A 53 -4.01 -8.12 35.85
C ALA A 53 -3.49 -8.75 37.16
N GLY A 54 -2.20 -8.61 37.48
CA GLY A 54 -1.59 -9.01 38.74
C GLY A 54 -0.85 -10.35 38.73
N LEU A 55 -0.62 -10.96 37.55
CA LEU A 55 0.20 -12.17 37.44
C LEU A 55 1.70 -11.81 37.52
N ASP A 56 2.50 -12.73 38.07
CA ASP A 56 3.95 -12.61 38.02
C ASP A 56 4.52 -12.95 36.62
N ASP A 57 5.83 -12.77 36.43
CA ASP A 57 6.49 -12.98 35.13
C ASP A 57 6.39 -14.44 34.63
N GLU A 58 6.44 -15.41 35.53
CA GLU A 58 6.36 -16.83 35.18
C GLU A 58 4.92 -17.18 34.77
N GLU A 59 3.95 -16.85 35.61
CA GLU A 59 2.53 -17.09 35.36
C GLU A 59 2.04 -16.37 34.10
N ALA A 60 2.43 -15.10 33.91
CA ALA A 60 2.05 -14.33 32.73
C ALA A 60 2.60 -14.96 31.45
N PHE A 61 3.87 -15.39 31.44
CA PHE A 61 4.47 -16.08 30.29
C PHE A 61 3.77 -17.40 29.97
N TRP A 62 3.51 -18.25 30.98
CA TRP A 62 2.88 -19.55 30.75
C TRP A 62 1.45 -19.40 30.24
N VAL A 63 0.68 -18.46 30.81
CA VAL A 63 -0.69 -18.20 30.36
C VAL A 63 -0.70 -17.59 28.96
N ALA A 64 0.17 -16.59 28.68
CA ALA A 64 0.26 -15.97 27.36
C ALA A 64 0.68 -16.98 26.28
N SER A 65 1.74 -17.75 26.50
CA SER A 65 2.22 -18.76 25.56
C SER A 65 1.18 -19.84 25.29
N LYS A 66 0.41 -20.25 26.32
CA LYS A 66 -0.72 -21.18 26.16
C LYS A 66 -1.89 -20.57 25.38
N ARG A 67 -2.19 -19.28 25.56
CA ARG A 67 -3.25 -18.57 24.82
C ARG A 67 -2.90 -18.36 23.35
N MET A 68 -1.62 -18.16 23.05
CA MET A 68 -1.15 -18.08 21.67
C MET A 68 -1.45 -19.41 20.93
N GLY A 69 -1.25 -20.56 21.57
CA GLY A 69 -1.46 -21.88 20.98
C GLY A 69 -0.14 -22.59 20.70
N ASN A 70 -0.18 -23.76 20.04
CA ASN A 70 1.04 -24.50 19.72
C ASN A 70 1.46 -24.32 18.24
N SER A 71 2.74 -24.57 17.95
CA SER A 71 3.30 -24.45 16.59
C SER A 71 2.63 -25.37 15.56
N ILE A 72 2.03 -26.50 15.98
CA ILE A 72 1.33 -27.46 15.11
C ILE A 72 -0.01 -26.88 14.63
N GLU A 73 -0.72 -26.13 15.48
CA GLU A 73 -2.00 -25.51 15.15
C GLU A 73 -1.83 -24.43 14.08
N TRP A 74 -0.77 -23.64 14.16
CA TRP A 74 -0.50 -22.58 13.19
C TRP A 74 0.20 -23.07 11.92
N LYS A 75 0.81 -24.25 11.97
CA LYS A 75 1.63 -24.76 10.87
C LYS A 75 0.88 -24.77 9.55
N ALA A 76 -0.35 -25.28 9.54
CA ALA A 76 -1.16 -25.36 8.34
C ALA A 76 -1.53 -23.97 7.78
N ASP A 77 -1.84 -23.02 8.66
CA ASP A 77 -2.22 -21.66 8.29
C ASP A 77 -1.03 -20.88 7.71
N TYR A 78 0.14 -20.94 8.36
CA TYR A 78 1.36 -20.34 7.85
C TYR A 78 1.90 -21.07 6.62
N GLU A 79 1.78 -22.39 6.55
CA GLU A 79 2.19 -23.16 5.38
C GLU A 79 1.36 -22.79 4.15
N GLU A 80 0.06 -22.51 4.31
CA GLU A 80 -0.78 -21.97 3.24
C GLU A 80 -0.45 -20.50 2.94
N ALA A 81 -0.34 -19.65 3.97
CA ALA A 81 -0.10 -18.21 3.79
C ALA A 81 1.26 -17.90 3.15
N ASN A 82 2.28 -18.70 3.48
CA ASN A 82 3.66 -18.54 3.01
C ASN A 82 3.99 -19.36 1.77
N LYS A 83 3.00 -19.99 1.12
CA LYS A 83 3.24 -20.59 -0.21
C LYS A 83 3.78 -19.49 -1.15
N PRO A 84 4.95 -19.71 -1.78
CA PRO A 84 5.56 -18.71 -2.68
C PRO A 84 4.60 -18.22 -3.78
N LEU A 85 3.72 -19.10 -4.25
CA LEU A 85 2.69 -18.76 -5.24
C LEU A 85 1.65 -17.77 -4.71
N ILE A 86 1.25 -17.87 -3.45
CA ILE A 86 0.27 -16.96 -2.81
C ILE A 86 0.91 -15.60 -2.55
N GLN A 87 2.14 -15.58 -2.02
CA GLN A 87 2.90 -14.34 -1.83
C GLN A 87 3.14 -13.64 -3.18
N MET A 88 3.57 -14.37 -4.21
CA MET A 88 3.76 -13.81 -5.55
C MET A 88 2.46 -13.23 -6.13
N ARG A 89 1.31 -13.88 -5.87
CA ARG A 89 0.01 -13.37 -6.29
C ARG A 89 -0.35 -12.06 -5.60
N LYS A 90 -0.13 -11.94 -4.28
CA LYS A 90 -0.34 -10.70 -3.52
C LYS A 90 0.54 -9.57 -4.07
N SER A 91 1.83 -9.84 -4.30
CA SER A 91 2.76 -8.87 -4.89
C SER A 91 2.36 -8.43 -6.30
N LEU A 92 1.82 -9.32 -7.12
CA LEU A 92 1.31 -8.98 -8.45
C LEU A 92 0.11 -8.03 -8.40
N PHE A 93 -0.75 -8.09 -7.38
CA PHE A 93 -1.84 -7.13 -7.20
C PHE A 93 -1.33 -5.75 -6.80
N ILE A 94 -0.38 -5.70 -5.87
CA ILE A 94 0.27 -4.43 -5.47
C ILE A 94 0.93 -3.79 -6.71
N LEU A 95 1.69 -4.59 -7.46
CA LEU A 95 2.33 -4.13 -8.70
C LEU A 95 1.31 -3.67 -9.75
N ALA A 96 0.20 -4.38 -9.92
CA ALA A 96 -0.87 -3.98 -10.82
C ALA A 96 -1.50 -2.64 -10.40
N GLY A 97 -1.69 -2.40 -9.10
CA GLY A 97 -2.17 -1.12 -8.57
C GLY A 97 -1.21 0.03 -8.85
N VAL A 98 0.09 -0.17 -8.60
CA VAL A 98 1.14 0.81 -8.94
C VAL A 98 1.15 1.09 -10.45
N MET A 99 0.98 0.05 -11.27
CA MET A 99 0.93 0.22 -12.72
C MET A 99 -0.29 0.99 -13.19
N ALA A 100 -1.46 0.71 -12.60
CA ALA A 100 -2.69 1.44 -12.89
C ALA A 100 -2.55 2.94 -12.55
N TYR A 101 -1.85 3.28 -11.46
CA TYR A 101 -1.51 4.66 -11.14
C TYR A 101 -0.67 5.31 -12.24
N PHE A 102 0.44 4.69 -12.66
CA PHE A 102 1.29 5.25 -13.72
C PHE A 102 0.56 5.38 -15.05
N LEU A 103 -0.25 4.39 -15.41
CA LEU A 103 -1.10 4.44 -16.60
C LEU A 103 -2.02 5.65 -16.57
N LEU A 104 -2.76 5.83 -15.48
CA LEU A 104 -3.68 6.95 -15.34
C LEU A 104 -2.94 8.29 -15.37
N TYR A 105 -1.85 8.40 -14.62
CA TYR A 105 -1.01 9.61 -14.55
C TYR A 105 -0.49 10.03 -15.93
N TYR A 106 0.18 9.12 -16.66
CA TYR A 106 0.71 9.44 -17.98
C TYR A 106 -0.39 9.62 -19.02
N PHE A 107 -1.49 8.89 -18.93
CA PHE A 107 -2.64 9.09 -19.81
C PHE A 107 -3.24 10.49 -19.66
N ILE A 108 -3.42 10.97 -18.42
CA ILE A 108 -3.93 12.32 -18.15
C ILE A 108 -2.98 13.38 -18.70
N LYS A 109 -1.66 13.25 -18.44
CA LYS A 109 -0.68 14.23 -18.95
C LYS A 109 -0.61 14.22 -20.47
N ALA A 110 -0.50 13.05 -21.11
CA ALA A 110 -0.46 12.93 -22.56
C ALA A 110 -1.73 13.49 -23.22
N SER A 111 -2.92 13.13 -22.71
CA SER A 111 -4.20 13.65 -23.25
C SER A 111 -4.35 15.15 -23.06
N SER A 112 -3.90 15.73 -21.94
CA SER A 112 -3.90 17.19 -21.75
C SER A 112 -2.97 17.92 -22.74
N LYS A 113 -1.79 17.35 -23.03
CA LYS A 113 -0.86 17.92 -24.01
C LYS A 113 -1.43 17.84 -25.42
N LEU A 114 -2.07 16.73 -25.78
CA LEU A 114 -2.80 16.60 -27.03
C LEU A 114 -3.92 17.62 -27.15
N LEU A 115 -4.71 17.82 -26.09
CA LEU A 115 -5.75 18.84 -26.03
C LEU A 115 -5.16 20.24 -26.28
N PHE A 116 -4.06 20.59 -25.60
CA PHE A 116 -3.39 21.87 -25.78
C PHE A 116 -2.92 22.08 -27.22
N ILE A 117 -2.26 21.06 -27.80
CA ILE A 117 -1.80 21.08 -29.21
C ILE A 117 -2.97 21.28 -30.16
N ILE A 118 -4.07 20.54 -29.99
CA ILE A 118 -5.27 20.66 -30.82
C ILE A 118 -5.86 22.07 -30.75
N LEU A 119 -5.97 22.65 -29.55
CA LEU A 119 -6.50 24.00 -29.36
C LEU A 119 -5.65 25.06 -30.07
N LEU A 120 -4.31 24.96 -29.97
CA LEU A 120 -3.41 25.87 -30.69
C LEU A 120 -3.46 25.67 -32.21
N MET A 121 -3.59 24.42 -32.69
CA MET A 121 -3.76 24.14 -34.12
C MET A 121 -5.06 24.73 -34.67
N GLN A 122 -6.11 24.83 -33.84
CA GLN A 122 -7.35 25.52 -34.16
C GLN A 122 -7.26 27.05 -34.04
N LYS A 123 -6.06 27.60 -33.82
CA LYS A 123 -5.79 29.03 -33.61
C LYS A 123 -6.54 29.63 -32.42
N THR A 124 -6.83 28.80 -31.41
CA THR A 124 -7.32 29.28 -30.12
C THR A 124 -6.22 30.12 -29.46
N ASP A 125 -6.60 31.21 -28.80
CA ASP A 125 -5.67 32.00 -28.01
C ASP A 125 -4.97 31.13 -26.95
N GLY A 126 -3.66 31.32 -26.78
CA GLY A 126 -2.85 30.49 -25.88
C GLY A 126 -3.32 30.55 -24.43
N SER A 127 -3.75 31.72 -23.95
CA SER A 127 -4.26 31.88 -22.59
C SER A 127 -5.55 31.07 -22.38
N ILE A 128 -6.45 31.09 -23.37
CA ILE A 128 -7.69 30.32 -23.36
C ILE A 128 -7.37 28.82 -23.40
N ALA A 129 -6.39 28.40 -24.21
CA ALA A 129 -5.96 27.01 -24.28
C ALA A 129 -5.43 26.50 -22.93
N ILE A 130 -4.62 27.30 -22.23
CA ILE A 130 -4.16 26.98 -20.87
C ILE A 130 -5.31 26.83 -19.89
N ASP A 131 -6.31 27.71 -19.95
CA ASP A 131 -7.47 27.63 -19.06
C ASP A 131 -8.29 26.35 -19.30
N TRP A 132 -8.37 25.85 -20.53
CA TRP A 132 -8.92 24.52 -20.81
C TRP A 132 -8.12 23.40 -20.15
N ILE A 133 -6.79 23.49 -20.13
CA ILE A 133 -5.94 22.50 -19.44
C ILE A 133 -6.16 22.53 -17.92
N LYS A 134 -6.25 23.73 -17.31
CA LYS A 134 -6.57 23.89 -15.89
C LYS A 134 -7.93 23.26 -15.55
N ARG A 135 -8.95 23.51 -16.37
CA ARG A 135 -10.29 22.91 -16.21
C ARG A 135 -10.27 21.40 -16.35
N PHE A 136 -9.52 20.89 -17.32
CA PHE A 136 -9.33 19.45 -17.52
C PHE A 136 -8.73 18.80 -16.28
N PHE A 137 -7.62 19.33 -15.75
CA PHE A 137 -7.03 18.79 -14.51
C PHE A 137 -7.94 18.94 -13.30
N THR A 138 -8.64 20.05 -13.15
CA THR A 138 -9.62 20.23 -12.07
C THR A 138 -10.73 19.16 -12.13
N GLY A 139 -11.25 18.89 -13.34
CA GLY A 139 -12.24 17.84 -13.57
C GLY A 139 -11.71 16.45 -13.24
N VAL A 140 -10.46 16.15 -13.61
CA VAL A 140 -9.79 14.89 -13.26
C VAL A 140 -9.65 14.73 -11.75
N HIS A 141 -9.19 15.75 -11.03
CA HIS A 141 -9.10 15.69 -9.57
C HIS A 141 -10.46 15.41 -8.92
N PHE A 142 -11.51 16.11 -9.38
CA PHE A 142 -12.86 15.87 -8.89
C PHE A 142 -13.34 14.44 -9.17
N ALA A 143 -13.10 13.92 -10.37
CA ALA A 143 -13.42 12.54 -10.73
C ALA A 143 -12.69 11.51 -9.86
N VAL A 144 -11.40 11.73 -9.55
CA VAL A 144 -10.62 10.87 -8.66
C VAL A 144 -11.18 10.90 -7.23
N ILE A 145 -11.52 12.08 -6.71
CA ILE A 145 -12.13 12.21 -5.38
C ILE A 145 -13.46 11.45 -5.34
N LEU A 146 -14.33 11.63 -6.34
CA LEU A 146 -15.58 10.88 -6.44
C LEU A 146 -15.35 9.37 -6.53
N PHE A 147 -14.34 8.93 -7.26
CA PHE A 147 -13.99 7.52 -7.36
C PHE A 147 -13.56 6.94 -6.00
N VAL A 148 -12.71 7.65 -5.24
CA VAL A 148 -12.32 7.25 -3.88
C VAL A 148 -13.54 7.20 -2.95
N VAL A 149 -14.40 8.22 -2.99
CA VAL A 149 -15.65 8.23 -2.21
C VAL A 149 -16.56 7.06 -2.59
N SER A 150 -16.65 6.74 -3.88
CA SER A 150 -17.41 5.58 -4.35
C SER A 150 -16.86 4.26 -3.80
N ILE A 151 -15.54 4.09 -3.75
CA ILE A 151 -14.91 2.90 -3.12
C ILE A 151 -15.24 2.86 -1.63
N PHE A 152 -15.16 4.01 -0.96
CA PHE A 152 -15.46 4.12 0.47
C PHE A 152 -16.91 3.72 0.80
N VAL A 153 -17.88 4.12 -0.03
CA VAL A 153 -19.30 3.80 0.16
C VAL A 153 -19.63 2.37 -0.26
N LEU A 154 -19.01 1.87 -1.33
CA LEU A 154 -19.28 0.54 -1.92
C LEU A 154 -18.26 -0.52 -1.48
N ASP A 155 -17.82 -0.46 -0.23
CA ASP A 155 -16.69 -1.22 0.30
C ASP A 155 -16.78 -2.74 0.05
N LYS A 156 -17.93 -3.38 0.33
CA LYS A 156 -18.14 -4.81 0.10
C LYS A 156 -18.02 -5.20 -1.37
N LYS A 157 -18.57 -4.36 -2.26
CA LYS A 157 -18.53 -4.59 -3.71
C LYS A 157 -17.12 -4.35 -4.25
N ALA A 158 -16.40 -3.35 -3.73
CA ALA A 158 -15.02 -3.07 -4.08
C ALA A 158 -14.09 -4.23 -3.68
N VAL A 159 -14.22 -4.76 -2.45
CA VAL A 159 -13.45 -5.93 -1.99
C VAL A 159 -13.74 -7.16 -2.86
N SER A 160 -15.02 -7.49 -3.05
CA SER A 160 -15.41 -8.63 -3.88
C SER A 160 -14.91 -8.48 -5.32
N PHE A 161 -14.92 -7.27 -5.88
CA PHE A 161 -14.36 -7.02 -7.20
C PHE A 161 -12.86 -7.30 -7.25
N VAL A 162 -12.08 -6.82 -6.27
CA VAL A 162 -10.63 -7.06 -6.18
C VAL A 162 -10.31 -8.54 -6.02
N GLU A 163 -11.06 -9.27 -5.17
CA GLU A 163 -10.89 -10.71 -4.97
C GLU A 163 -11.18 -11.54 -6.23
N ASN A 164 -12.12 -11.09 -7.06
CA ASN A 164 -12.50 -11.76 -8.30
C ASN A 164 -11.53 -11.52 -9.46
N ILE A 165 -10.67 -10.49 -9.39
CA ILE A 165 -9.70 -10.21 -10.44
C ILE A 165 -8.61 -11.30 -10.43
N LYS A 166 -8.49 -12.06 -11.52
CA LYS A 166 -7.39 -13.02 -11.69
C LYS A 166 -6.28 -12.41 -12.55
N MET A 167 -5.32 -11.72 -11.91
CA MET A 167 -4.14 -11.21 -12.62
C MET A 167 -3.16 -12.33 -12.96
N LYS A 168 -2.89 -12.50 -14.25
CA LYS A 168 -1.78 -13.34 -14.76
C LYS A 168 -0.55 -12.46 -14.98
N PRO A 169 0.69 -12.99 -14.83
CA PRO A 169 1.91 -12.22 -15.05
C PRO A 169 1.98 -11.52 -16.43
N LYS A 170 1.43 -12.16 -17.48
CA LYS A 170 1.34 -11.58 -18.83
C LYS A 170 0.54 -10.26 -18.86
N ASN A 171 -0.52 -10.16 -18.07
CA ASN A 171 -1.34 -8.95 -18.00
C ASN A 171 -0.56 -7.80 -17.34
N THR A 172 0.21 -8.11 -16.28
CA THR A 172 1.06 -7.12 -15.62
C THR A 172 2.17 -6.60 -16.53
N LEU A 173 2.78 -7.47 -17.34
CA LEU A 173 3.75 -7.07 -18.36
C LEU A 173 3.12 -6.18 -19.45
N LEU A 174 1.90 -6.49 -19.86
CA LEU A 174 1.16 -5.65 -20.81
C LEU A 174 0.89 -4.26 -20.21
N LEU A 175 0.43 -4.19 -18.95
CA LEU A 175 0.22 -2.91 -18.28
C LEU A 175 1.52 -2.10 -18.19
N LEU A 176 2.65 -2.74 -17.89
CA LEU A 176 3.97 -2.12 -17.89
C LEU A 176 4.34 -1.54 -19.26
N PHE A 177 4.18 -2.33 -20.31
CA PHE A 177 4.48 -1.87 -21.66
C PHE A 177 3.64 -0.65 -22.05
N ILE A 178 2.33 -0.67 -21.75
CA ILE A 178 1.45 0.47 -22.03
C ILE A 178 1.86 1.70 -21.21
N ALA A 179 2.25 1.54 -19.94
CA ALA A 179 2.71 2.64 -19.10
C ALA A 179 3.99 3.28 -19.66
N ILE A 180 4.93 2.47 -20.15
CA ILE A 180 6.15 2.94 -20.81
C ILE A 180 5.80 3.73 -22.08
N VAL A 181 4.94 3.18 -22.95
CA VAL A 181 4.51 3.85 -24.19
C VAL A 181 3.85 5.19 -23.89
N LEU A 182 2.97 5.25 -22.88
CA LEU A 182 2.34 6.50 -22.45
C LEU A 182 3.36 7.50 -21.88
N GLY A 183 4.32 7.05 -21.08
CA GLY A 183 5.38 7.91 -20.55
C GLY A 183 6.27 8.49 -21.63
N VAL A 184 6.64 7.68 -22.63
CA VAL A 184 7.38 8.15 -23.83
C VAL A 184 6.54 9.15 -24.61
N THR A 185 5.26 8.85 -24.85
CA THR A 185 4.33 9.75 -25.54
C THR A 185 4.22 11.09 -24.83
N ASP A 186 4.02 11.07 -23.51
CA ASP A 186 3.96 12.27 -22.68
C ASP A 186 5.23 13.13 -22.77
N THR A 187 6.39 12.48 -22.75
CA THR A 187 7.70 13.13 -22.86
C THR A 187 7.89 13.77 -24.24
N CYS A 188 7.51 13.06 -25.31
CA CYS A 188 7.63 13.54 -26.69
C CYS A 188 6.65 14.67 -27.03
N LEU A 189 5.46 14.70 -26.42
CA LEU A 189 4.46 15.74 -26.68
C LEU A 189 4.83 17.10 -26.07
N PHE A 190 5.63 17.12 -25.00
CA PHE A 190 5.94 18.37 -24.30
C PHE A 190 6.78 19.36 -25.14
N PRO A 191 7.87 18.95 -25.81
CA PRO A 191 8.57 19.82 -26.76
C PRO A 191 7.68 20.36 -27.87
N VAL A 192 6.77 19.53 -28.40
CA VAL A 192 5.83 19.91 -29.47
C VAL A 192 4.90 21.02 -28.97
N ALA A 193 4.28 20.82 -27.80
CA ALA A 193 3.42 21.83 -27.17
C ALA A 193 4.17 23.15 -26.90
N LYS A 194 5.41 23.07 -26.39
CA LYS A 194 6.26 24.24 -26.12
C LYS A 194 6.65 25.00 -27.40
N ASN A 195 6.92 24.28 -28.49
CA ASN A 195 7.27 24.89 -29.78
C ASN A 195 6.05 25.61 -30.39
N LEU A 196 4.87 25.01 -30.30
CA LEU A 196 3.62 25.62 -30.78
C LEU A 196 3.22 26.87 -29.98
N ALA A 197 3.55 26.91 -28.68
CA ALA A 197 3.36 28.11 -27.86
C ALA A 197 4.22 29.32 -28.30
N GLY A 198 5.10 29.17 -29.30
CA GLY A 198 5.89 30.26 -29.85
C GLY A 198 6.89 30.82 -28.83
N GLN A 199 7.30 32.09 -28.97
CA GLN A 199 8.26 32.75 -28.06
C GLN A 199 7.59 33.46 -26.87
N ASP A 200 6.29 33.29 -26.67
CA ASP A 200 5.58 33.88 -25.54
C ASP A 200 6.08 33.27 -24.22
N LEU A 201 6.84 34.07 -23.47
CA LEU A 201 7.43 33.67 -22.20
C LEU A 201 6.36 33.45 -21.12
N SER A 202 5.29 34.26 -21.13
CA SER A 202 4.20 34.14 -20.16
C SER A 202 3.47 32.82 -20.37
N LEU A 203 3.08 32.54 -21.61
CA LEU A 203 2.36 31.33 -21.97
C LEU A 203 3.16 30.05 -21.63
N ARG A 204 4.47 30.06 -21.92
CA ARG A 204 5.37 28.94 -21.59
C ARG A 204 5.50 28.75 -20.08
N SER A 205 5.62 29.84 -19.32
CA SER A 205 5.70 29.78 -17.87
C SER A 205 4.43 29.19 -17.29
N ASP A 206 3.27 29.67 -17.74
CA ASP A 206 1.96 29.18 -17.29
C ASP A 206 1.76 27.70 -17.61
N LEU A 207 2.15 27.25 -18.81
CA LEU A 207 2.11 25.84 -19.18
C LEU A 207 2.93 24.99 -18.20
N ILE A 208 4.16 25.41 -17.91
CA ILE A 208 5.05 24.70 -16.96
C ILE A 208 4.41 24.64 -15.58
N HIS A 209 3.90 25.76 -15.06
CA HIS A 209 3.29 25.81 -13.74
C HIS A 209 2.06 24.91 -13.64
N VAL A 210 1.21 24.87 -14.67
CA VAL A 210 0.01 24.02 -14.67
C VAL A 210 0.37 22.53 -14.59
N TYR A 211 1.38 22.07 -15.32
CA TYR A 211 1.87 20.69 -15.19
C TYR A 211 2.56 20.43 -13.86
N LEU A 212 3.34 21.39 -13.36
CA LEU A 212 4.00 21.27 -12.07
C LEU A 212 2.98 21.13 -10.93
N TYR A 213 1.91 21.93 -10.93
CA TYR A 213 0.83 21.81 -9.95
C TYR A 213 0.19 20.43 -10.00
N PHE A 214 -0.10 19.91 -11.21
CA PHE A 214 -0.65 18.57 -11.37
C PHE A 214 0.29 17.48 -10.83
N ASP A 215 1.60 17.59 -11.10
CA ASP A 215 2.61 16.63 -10.64
C ASP A 215 2.70 16.56 -9.11
N TYR A 216 2.32 17.62 -8.39
CA TYR A 216 2.21 17.60 -6.93
C TYR A 216 0.82 17.24 -6.41
N SER A 217 -0.25 17.78 -7.00
CA SER A 217 -1.61 17.62 -6.48
C SER A 217 -2.17 16.23 -6.74
N PHE A 218 -1.87 15.63 -7.89
CA PHE A 218 -2.41 14.33 -8.26
C PHE A 218 -1.92 13.20 -7.34
N PRO A 219 -0.61 13.04 -7.09
CA PRO A 219 -0.14 12.04 -6.12
C PRO A 219 -0.68 12.31 -4.71
N LEU A 220 -0.74 13.58 -4.29
CA LEU A 220 -1.26 13.95 -2.97
C LEU A 220 -2.71 13.47 -2.78
N ILE A 221 -3.59 13.72 -3.75
CA ILE A 221 -4.99 13.30 -3.71
C ILE A 221 -5.10 11.77 -3.67
N ILE A 222 -4.30 11.06 -4.45
CA ILE A 222 -4.25 9.59 -4.43
C ILE A 222 -3.81 9.09 -3.05
N CYS A 223 -2.73 9.65 -2.48
CA CYS A 223 -2.24 9.29 -1.15
C CYS A 223 -3.28 9.55 -0.05
N VAL A 224 -3.91 10.73 -0.03
CA VAL A 224 -4.97 11.06 0.93
C VAL A 224 -6.14 10.08 0.78
N GLY A 225 -6.53 9.73 -0.44
CA GLY A 225 -7.56 8.74 -0.70
C GLY A 225 -7.22 7.35 -0.14
N PHE A 226 -5.99 6.87 -0.36
CA PHE A 226 -5.52 5.61 0.21
C PHE A 226 -5.48 5.63 1.74
N ILE A 227 -5.06 6.73 2.36
CA ILE A 227 -5.06 6.88 3.83
C ILE A 227 -6.47 6.77 4.39
N ILE A 228 -7.45 7.46 3.77
CA ILE A 228 -8.86 7.40 4.18
C ILE A 228 -9.40 5.97 4.09
N LEU A 229 -9.11 5.27 2.99
CA LEU A 229 -9.51 3.87 2.82
C LEU A 229 -8.82 2.96 3.85
N TYR A 230 -7.52 3.14 4.09
CA TYR A 230 -6.78 2.35 5.07
C TYR A 230 -7.40 2.44 6.48
N PHE A 231 -7.65 3.65 6.99
CA PHE A 231 -8.26 3.84 8.31
C PHE A 231 -9.66 3.21 8.40
N ARG A 232 -10.43 3.25 7.31
CA ARG A 232 -11.76 2.63 7.24
C ARG A 232 -11.70 1.11 7.39
N TYR A 233 -10.74 0.45 6.74
CA TYR A 233 -10.56 -1.00 6.81
C TYR A 233 -9.90 -1.43 8.12
N TYR A 234 -8.91 -0.69 8.62
CA TYR A 234 -8.27 -0.98 9.90
C TYR A 234 -9.25 -0.95 11.07
N LYS A 235 -10.20 0.00 11.09
CA LYS A 235 -11.24 0.05 12.14
C LYS A 235 -12.16 -1.17 12.15
N LYS A 236 -12.32 -1.87 11.02
CA LYS A 236 -13.18 -3.06 10.93
C LYS A 236 -12.52 -4.34 11.43
N THR A 237 -11.19 -4.43 11.41
CA THR A 237 -10.45 -5.65 11.83
C THR A 237 -10.18 -5.69 13.33
N LYS A 238 -10.43 -4.59 14.06
CA LYS A 238 -10.32 -4.49 15.53
C LYS A 238 -11.65 -4.74 16.29
N ILE A 239 -12.74 -5.01 15.59
CA ILE A 239 -14.06 -5.33 16.16
C ILE A 239 -14.35 -6.80 15.86
#